data_AF-A0A355V5G0-F1
#
_entry.id   AF-A0A355V5G0-F1
#
_cell.length_a   1.000
_cell.length_b   1.000
_cell.length_c   1.000
_cell.angle_alpha   90.00
_cell.angle_beta   90.00
_cell.angle_gamma   90.00
#
_symmetry.space_group_name_H-M   'P 1'
#
loop_
_entity.id
_entity.type
_entity.pdbx_description
1 polymer ?
#
loop_
_entity_poly.entity_id
_entity_poly.type
_entity_poly.pdbx_seq_one_letter_code
_entity_poly.pdbx_strand_id
1 'polypeptide(L)' 'MIDISLIAQTDPELAEALKLELNRQQNNIELIASENFVSPAVMAAAGSHLTNKYAEGY' A
#
# COMPACT_ATOMS: atom_id res chain seq x y z
N MET A 1 -4.51 -8.61 3.78
CA MET A 1 -3.53 -7.93 2.90
C MET A 1 -4.29 -7.41 1.69
N ILE A 2 -3.95 -6.24 1.14
CA ILE A 2 -4.65 -5.69 -0.03
C ILE A 2 -4.46 -6.63 -1.22
N ASP A 3 -5.51 -6.82 -2.01
CA ASP A 3 -5.44 -7.57 -3.26
C ASP A 3 -4.68 -6.75 -4.32
N ILE A 4 -3.56 -7.29 -4.82
CA ILE A 4 -2.73 -6.70 -5.86
C ILE A 4 -2.89 -7.41 -7.21
N SER A 5 -3.88 -8.29 -7.36
CA SER A 5 -4.12 -9.08 -8.57
C SER A 5 -4.28 -8.23 -9.84
N LEU A 6 -4.93 -7.07 -9.71
CA LEU A 6 -5.10 -6.12 -10.81
C LEU A 6 -3.76 -5.53 -11.28
N ILE A 7 -2.86 -5.24 -10.32
CA ILE A 7 -1.50 -4.77 -10.62
C ILE A 7 -0.74 -5.90 -11.31
N ALA A 8 -0.76 -7.12 -10.76
CA ALA A 8 -0.04 -8.26 -11.35
C ALA A 8 -0.46 -8.59 -12.79
N GLN A 9 -1.73 -8.38 -13.14
CA GLN A 9 -2.23 -8.57 -14.51
C GLN A 9 -1.78 -7.46 -15.46
N THR A 10 -1.65 -6.23 -14.95
CA THR A 10 -1.34 -5.04 -15.76
C THR A 10 0.16 -4.80 -15.88
N ASP A 11 0.86 -4.96 -14.76
CA ASP A 11 2.28 -4.73 -14.54
C ASP A 11 2.85 -5.79 -13.57
N PRO A 12 3.29 -6.94 -14.09
CA PRO A 12 3.85 -8.02 -13.28
C PRO A 12 5.19 -7.64 -12.62
N GLU A 13 5.98 -6.75 -13.23
CA GLU A 13 7.27 -6.31 -12.65
C GLU A 13 7.04 -5.48 -11.40
N LEU A 14 6.10 -4.54 -11.44
CA LEU A 14 5.69 -3.76 -10.27
C LEU A 14 5.11 -4.66 -9.17
N ALA A 15 4.29 -5.65 -9.53
CA ALA A 15 3.73 -6.56 -8.54
C ALA A 15 4.81 -7.39 -7.82
N GLU A 16 5.87 -7.80 -8.51
CA GLU A 16 7.01 -8.47 -7.87
C GLU A 16 7.78 -7.52 -6.96
N ALA A 17 8.01 -6.27 -7.38
CA ALA A 17 8.65 -5.27 -6.52
C ALA A 17 7.88 -5.02 -5.21
N LEU A 18 6.54 -4.95 -5.28
CA LEU A 18 5.68 -4.81 -4.10
C LEU A 18 5.79 -6.01 -3.14
N LYS A 19 5.88 -7.23 -3.67
CA LYS A 19 6.07 -8.45 -2.86
C LYS A 19 7.43 -8.47 -2.18
N LEU A 20 8.49 -8.09 -2.90
CA LEU A 20 9.84 -8.02 -2.36
C LEU A 20 9.93 -6.99 -1.23
N GLU A 21 9.33 -5.81 -1.39
CA GLU A 21 9.33 -4.79 -0.33
C GLU A 21 8.53 -5.23 0.90
N LEU A 22 7.36 -5.87 0.71
CA LEU A 22 6.64 -6.43 1.84
C LEU A 22 7.48 -7.47 2.59
N ASN A 23 8.16 -8.35 1.88
CA ASN A 23 9.05 -9.33 2.49
C ASN A 23 10.18 -8.64 3.27
N ARG A 24 10.78 -7.58 2.71
CA ARG A 24 11.80 -6.77 3.39
C ARG A 24 11.28 -6.19 4.71
N GLN A 25 10.09 -5.56 4.69
CA GLN A 25 9.48 -4.97 5.89
C GLN A 25 9.15 -6.00 6.96
N GLN A 26 8.68 -7.19 6.58
CA GLN A 26 8.32 -8.25 7.53
C GLN A 26 9.52 -8.92 8.19
N ASN A 27 10.68 -8.92 7.53
CA ASN A 27 11.86 -9.65 7.98
C ASN A 27 12.96 -8.74 8.55
N ASN A 28 12.70 -7.44 8.70
CA ASN A 28 13.63 -6.48 9.27
C ASN A 28 13.10 -5.87 10.57
N ILE A 29 14.04 -5.55 11.47
CA ILE A 29 13.74 -4.74 12.64
C ILE A 29 13.88 -3.28 12.23
N GLU A 30 12.77 -2.55 12.21
CA GLU A 30 12.76 -1.13 11.88
C GLU A 30 13.05 -0.28 13.13
N LEU A 31 14.14 0.49 13.08
CA LEU A 31 14.64 1.31 14.21
C LEU A 31 14.56 2.82 13.92
N ILE A 32 13.91 3.19 12.82
CA ILE A 32 13.73 4.59 12.44
C ILE A 32 12.58 5.17 13.27
N ALA A 33 12.89 6.10 14.17
CA ALA A 33 11.93 6.64 15.14
C ALA A 33 10.71 7.35 14.51
N SER A 34 10.83 7.79 13.25
CA SER A 34 9.77 8.46 12.50
C SER A 34 8.90 7.51 11.67
N GLU A 35 9.25 6.23 11.57
CA GLU A 35 8.52 5.26 10.76
C GLU A 35 7.56 4.41 11.60
N ASN A 36 6.49 3.92 10.94
CA ASN A 36 5.49 3.07 11.58
C ASN A 36 4.72 2.25 10.53
N PHE A 37 4.02 1.21 10.98
CA PHE A 37 3.13 0.41 10.15
C PHE A 37 1.68 0.86 10.34
N VAL A 38 1.01 1.18 9.23
CA VAL A 38 -0.40 1.57 9.25
C VAL A 38 -1.32 0.37 9.50
N SER A 39 -2.48 0.62 10.10
CA SER A 39 -3.48 -0.43 10.31
C SER A 39 -4.18 -0.82 8.99
N PRO A 40 -4.78 -2.02 8.91
CA PRO A 40 -5.58 -2.41 7.73
C PRO A 40 -6.73 -1.45 7.41
N ALA A 41 -7.32 -0.81 8.43
CA ALA A 41 -8.38 0.18 8.23
C ALA A 41 -7.88 1.44 7.50
N VAL A 42 -6.68 1.92 7.85
CA VAL A 42 -6.05 3.06 7.19
C VAL A 42 -5.71 2.71 5.73
N MET A 43 -5.17 1.52 5.49
CA MET A 43 -4.90 1.03 4.13
C MET A 43 -6.17 0.94 3.27
N ALA A 44 -7.28 0.44 3.83
CA ALA A 44 -8.56 0.35 3.11
C ALA A 44 -9.13 1.73 2.76
N ALA A 45 -9.02 2.70 3.67
CA ALA A 45 -9.45 4.07 3.40
C ALA A 45 -8.61 4.72 2.29
N ALA A 46 -7.29 4.53 2.32
CA ALA A 46 -6.36 5.08 1.32
C ALA A 46 -6.62 4.53 -0.09
N GLY A 47 -7.00 3.25 -0.22
CA GLY A 47 -7.35 2.62 -1.49
C GLY A 47 -8.83 2.75 -1.91
N SER A 48 -9.62 3.54 -1.19
CA SER A 48 -11.06 3.65 -1.43
C SER A 48 -11.41 4.57 -2.62
N HIS A 49 -12.66 4.50 -3.07
CA HIS A 49 -13.21 5.37 -4.12
C HIS A 49 -13.19 6.88 -3.78
N LEU A 50 -12.83 7.26 -2.54
CA LEU A 50 -12.68 8.67 -2.17
C LEU A 50 -11.62 9.38 -3.02
N THR A 51 -10.63 8.65 -3.54
CA THR A 51 -9.59 9.18 -4.42
C THR A 51 -10.08 9.50 -5.84
N ASN A 52 -11.22 8.95 -6.27
CA ASN A 52 -11.77 9.20 -7.60
C ASN A 52 -12.40 10.60 -7.72
N LYS A 53 -12.82 11.18 -6.59
CA LYS A 53 -13.66 12.36 -6.57
C LYS A 53 -12.82 13.61 -6.34
N TYR A 54 -12.86 14.51 -7.31
CA TYR A 54 -12.43 15.88 -7.12
C TYR A 54 -13.48 16.66 -6.31
N ALA A 55 -13.06 17.34 -5.26
CA ALA A 55 -13.92 18.08 -4.34
C ALA A 55 -13.31 19.45 -4.02
N GLU A 56 -13.83 20.50 -4.64
CA GLU A 56 -13.47 21.90 -4.37
C GLU A 56 -14.46 22.54 -3.38
N GLY A 57 -13.95 23.43 -2.54
CA GLY A 57 -14.74 24.14 -1.52
C GLY A 57 -14.89 23.37 -0.20
N TYR A 58 -15.69 23.96 0.71
CA TYR A 58 -16.12 23.38 1.98
C TYR A 58 -17.62 23.61 2.16
#